data_AF-A0A0D7AB46-F1
#
_entry.id   AF-A0A0D7AB46-F1
#
_cell.length_a   1.000
_cell.length_b   1.000
_cell.length_c   1.000
_cell.angle_alpha   90.00
_cell.angle_beta   90.00
_cell.angle_gamma   90.00
#
_symmetry.space_group_name_H-M   'P 1'
#
loop_
_entity.id
_entity.type
_entity.pdbx_description
1 polymer ?
#
loop_
_entity_poly.entity_id
_entity_poly.type
_entity_poly.pdbx_seq_one_letter_code
_entity_poly.pdbx_strand_id
1 'polypeptide(L)'
;DAWNSDAVLSGNRTRRFRGKHLFLFVIRLWCHSGHMLILNLDNLRNDTKYITAWSNAGFTNQFVSHINLLYMASLADRVPIIPPFYPDHHISHDQAVLPFGAVFDLDALRRHMRMPILEWRDIKPINAADFPTDSEQDLPVESIGCWSTRPHNAPDPIQAHVLMHHLRLEASYTRVPQWTHRVPSDESDMHTVVWPLVQLIWHGRGPSKDGEREHVWWGAYSGAHIPPDPHVACFDFLYNVAAGTHDFEWNYAYSPAWRFVAQHLPFSQLSKDRARRYARKAFRLEPGAPLPPYIAVHIRRGDFGRSCEEQGLDSAAVCFAPLSMYERQVQEVRQELLERHGLDVELVILSSDEEDPTFWDEVKALGWSFIDHEAEQTRGKYGEWWSIAIDVAIQANADGFVGTDQSTVSLVSARRVAQWNRGATRMVKW
;
A
#
# COMPACT_ATOMS: atom_id res chain seq x y z
N ASP A 1 40.61 15.49 35.82
CA ASP A 1 39.86 15.46 37.10
C ASP A 1 38.42 15.02 36.81
N ALA A 2 38.15 13.77 36.45
CA ALA A 2 38.14 12.57 37.29
C ALA A 2 37.30 12.75 38.56
N TRP A 3 35.99 12.46 38.46
CA TRP A 3 35.20 12.00 39.60
C TRP A 3 34.48 10.72 39.20
N ASN A 4 35.03 9.64 39.74
CA ASN A 4 34.54 8.29 39.74
C ASN A 4 34.33 7.96 41.23
N SER A 5 33.17 7.46 41.62
CA SER A 5 33.09 6.61 42.81
C SER A 5 31.78 5.81 42.80
N ASP A 6 32.00 4.52 42.65
CA ASP A 6 31.08 3.41 42.86
C ASP A 6 30.31 3.48 44.19
N ALA A 7 29.07 2.99 44.17
CA ALA A 7 28.42 2.41 45.33
C ALA A 7 27.80 1.06 44.94
N VAL A 8 28.19 0.05 45.71
CA VAL A 8 28.00 -1.38 45.49
C VAL A 8 26.61 -1.86 45.91
N LEU A 9 26.09 -2.74 45.07
CA LEU A 9 25.10 -3.81 45.23
C LEU A 9 24.73 -4.25 46.67
N SER A 10 23.42 -4.31 46.97
CA SER A 10 22.77 -5.54 47.45
C SER A 10 21.24 -5.37 47.50
N GLY A 11 20.49 -6.31 46.94
CA GLY A 11 19.02 -6.22 46.98
C GLY A 11 18.30 -7.15 46.01
N ASN A 12 18.53 -8.45 46.13
CA ASN A 12 17.78 -9.52 45.46
C ASN A 12 16.25 -9.32 45.55
N ARG A 13 15.57 -9.25 44.41
CA ARG A 13 14.25 -9.87 44.17
C ARG A 13 13.94 -9.92 42.67
N THR A 14 14.52 -10.90 42.00
CA THR A 14 14.08 -11.35 40.67
C THR A 14 12.67 -11.91 40.73
N ARG A 15 11.65 -11.14 40.34
CA ARG A 15 10.38 -11.70 39.87
C ARG A 15 10.52 -12.01 38.38
N ARG A 16 10.85 -13.26 38.08
CA ARG A 16 10.72 -13.85 36.74
C ARG A 16 9.23 -13.82 36.34
N PHE A 17 8.86 -12.90 35.44
CA PHE A 17 7.63 -13.06 34.67
C PHE A 17 7.90 -14.11 33.58
N ARG A 18 7.55 -15.37 33.88
CA ARG A 18 7.30 -16.38 32.86
C ARG A 18 5.86 -16.18 32.37
N GLY A 19 5.72 -15.56 31.22
CA GLY A 19 4.45 -15.41 30.50
C GLY A 19 4.64 -15.75 29.03
N LYS A 20 5.04 -16.99 28.73
CA LYS A 20 4.81 -17.60 27.41
C LYS A 20 3.50 -18.39 27.56
N HIS A 21 2.60 -18.27 26.59
CA HIS A 21 1.22 -18.81 26.54
C HIS A 21 0.12 -17.89 27.08
N LEU A 22 -0.20 -16.82 26.34
CA LEU A 22 -1.57 -16.28 26.29
C LEU A 22 -1.77 -15.39 25.05
N PHE A 23 -1.74 -15.96 23.84
CA PHE A 23 -2.09 -15.18 22.63
C PHE A 23 -2.81 -16.00 21.54
N LEU A 24 -3.45 -17.10 21.89
CA LEU A 24 -4.05 -18.00 20.89
C LEU A 24 -5.38 -18.65 21.30
N PHE A 25 -6.11 -18.09 22.28
CA PHE A 25 -7.31 -18.76 22.80
C PHE A 25 -8.45 -17.80 23.20
N VAL A 26 -8.96 -16.98 22.26
CA VAL A 26 -10.31 -16.37 22.37
C VAL A 26 -11.00 -16.22 21.01
N ILE A 27 -10.73 -17.10 20.03
CA ILE A 27 -11.51 -17.13 18.78
C ILE A 27 -11.88 -18.59 18.49
N ARG A 28 -12.81 -19.16 19.28
CA ARG A 28 -13.56 -20.37 18.88
C ARG A 28 -14.73 -20.81 19.77
N LEU A 29 -15.14 -20.03 20.76
CA LEU A 29 -16.32 -20.37 21.57
C LEU A 29 -17.30 -19.22 21.55
N TRP A 30 -18.16 -19.22 20.53
CA TRP A 30 -19.60 -18.92 20.60
C TRP A 30 -20.18 -19.04 19.19
N CYS A 31 -20.62 -20.24 18.83
CA CYS A 31 -21.56 -20.42 17.72
C CYS A 31 -22.41 -21.66 18.00
N HIS A 32 -23.53 -21.45 18.68
CA HIS A 32 -24.57 -22.48 18.84
C HIS A 32 -25.97 -21.98 18.44
N SER A 33 -26.03 -20.86 17.73
CA SER A 33 -27.24 -20.28 17.17
C SER A 33 -26.86 -19.75 15.80
N GLY A 34 -27.46 -20.28 14.74
CA GLY A 34 -27.17 -19.97 13.33
C GLY A 34 -27.53 -18.54 12.90
N HIS A 35 -27.25 -17.55 13.74
CA HIS A 35 -27.25 -16.14 13.38
C HIS A 35 -25.82 -15.74 13.03
N MET A 36 -25.64 -15.23 11.82
CA MET A 36 -24.42 -14.54 11.41
C MET A 36 -24.18 -13.40 12.41
N LEU A 37 -23.09 -13.47 13.17
CA LEU A 37 -22.67 -12.39 14.07
C LEU A 37 -22.39 -11.17 13.19
N ILE A 38 -23.29 -10.19 13.24
CA ILE A 38 -23.06 -8.87 12.65
C ILE A 38 -21.95 -8.25 13.50
N LEU A 39 -20.72 -8.27 12.98
CA LEU A 39 -19.60 -7.65 13.67
C LEU A 39 -19.60 -6.14 13.36
N ASN A 40 -19.67 -5.33 14.42
CA ASN A 40 -19.76 -3.87 14.40
C ASN A 40 -18.44 -3.25 14.92
N LEU A 41 -18.18 -1.96 14.64
CA LEU A 41 -17.15 -1.17 15.31
C LEU A 41 -17.19 -1.29 16.84
N ASP A 42 -18.35 -1.59 17.42
CA ASP A 42 -18.53 -1.91 18.85
C ASP A 42 -17.69 -3.12 19.34
N ASN A 43 -17.16 -3.96 18.44
CA ASN A 43 -16.24 -5.05 18.79
C ASN A 43 -14.81 -4.57 19.08
N LEU A 44 -14.49 -3.32 18.75
CA LEU A 44 -13.21 -2.72 19.08
C LEU A 44 -13.10 -2.46 20.58
N ARG A 45 -11.88 -2.53 21.11
CA ARG A 45 -11.68 -2.29 22.54
C ARG A 45 -11.85 -0.80 22.86
N ASN A 46 -12.66 -0.50 23.85
CA ASN A 46 -12.91 0.89 24.29
C ASN A 46 -11.66 1.56 24.92
N ASP A 47 -10.69 0.79 25.39
CA ASP A 47 -9.43 1.28 25.97
C ASP A 47 -8.33 1.49 24.93
N THR A 48 -8.59 1.19 23.67
CA THR A 48 -7.64 1.30 22.56
C THR A 48 -8.11 2.34 21.56
N LYS A 49 -7.19 3.12 20.98
CA LYS A 49 -7.50 4.03 19.88
C LYS A 49 -7.06 3.43 18.55
N TYR A 50 -7.86 3.64 17.52
CA TYR A 50 -7.64 3.04 16.21
C TYR A 50 -7.46 4.12 15.14
N ILE A 51 -6.87 3.74 14.01
CA ILE A 51 -6.78 4.57 12.81
C ILE A 51 -7.01 3.73 11.56
N THR A 52 -7.75 4.27 10.60
CA THR A 52 -8.01 3.67 9.28
C THR A 52 -7.92 4.75 8.21
N ALA A 53 -7.78 4.30 6.97
CA ALA A 53 -8.02 5.13 5.79
C ALA A 53 -8.71 4.28 4.72
N TRP A 54 -9.10 4.90 3.61
CA TRP A 54 -9.68 4.15 2.48
C TRP A 54 -8.68 3.84 1.39
N SER A 55 -8.93 2.72 0.71
CA SER A 55 -8.20 2.27 -0.47
C SER A 55 -8.81 2.89 -1.72
N ASN A 56 -8.02 3.67 -2.46
CA ASN A 56 -8.40 4.30 -3.72
C ASN A 56 -7.18 4.39 -4.66
N ALA A 57 -7.40 4.53 -5.98
CA ALA A 57 -6.41 4.51 -7.05
C ALA A 57 -5.77 3.12 -7.31
N GLY A 58 -4.62 3.08 -7.98
CA GLY A 58 -3.94 1.84 -8.38
C GLY A 58 -3.27 1.09 -7.23
N PHE A 59 -2.85 -0.16 -7.51
CA PHE A 59 -2.26 -1.06 -6.52
C PHE A 59 -1.15 -0.40 -5.68
N THR A 60 -0.20 0.28 -6.32
CA THR A 60 0.93 0.89 -5.60
C THR A 60 0.59 2.22 -4.95
N ASN A 61 -0.39 2.97 -5.45
CA ASN A 61 -0.91 4.14 -4.75
C ASN A 61 -1.62 3.73 -3.46
N GLN A 62 -2.46 2.69 -3.52
CA GLN A 62 -3.06 2.07 -2.34
C GLN A 62 -1.96 1.57 -1.39
N PHE A 63 -0.96 0.84 -1.88
CA PHE A 63 0.18 0.40 -1.06
C PHE A 63 0.85 1.57 -0.32
N VAL A 64 1.16 2.67 -1.01
CA VAL A 64 1.73 3.88 -0.39
C VAL A 64 0.82 4.44 0.70
N SER A 65 -0.50 4.55 0.44
CA SER A 65 -1.50 4.96 1.44
C SER A 65 -1.49 4.04 2.66
N HIS A 66 -1.42 2.72 2.49
CA HIS A 66 -1.33 1.75 3.58
C HIS A 66 -0.07 1.93 4.44
N ILE A 67 1.08 2.20 3.80
CA ILE A 67 2.32 2.44 4.54
C ILE A 67 2.27 3.78 5.28
N ASN A 68 1.72 4.82 4.68
CA ASN A 68 1.53 6.11 5.35
C ASN A 68 0.57 5.96 6.55
N LEU A 69 -0.51 5.19 6.42
CA LEU A 69 -1.41 4.81 7.53
C LEU A 69 -0.65 4.14 8.67
N LEU A 70 0.14 3.11 8.37
CA LEU A 70 0.94 2.37 9.34
C LEU A 70 1.96 3.27 10.06
N TYR A 71 2.64 4.14 9.31
CA TYR A 71 3.59 5.08 9.88
C TYR A 71 2.91 6.10 10.80
N MET A 72 1.81 6.73 10.35
CA MET A 72 1.01 7.63 11.18
C MET A 72 0.47 6.94 12.43
N ALA A 73 0.01 5.70 12.32
CA ALA A 73 -0.49 4.90 13.45
C ALA A 73 0.58 4.74 14.54
N SER A 74 1.81 4.41 14.14
CA SER A 74 2.95 4.29 15.05
C SER A 74 3.28 5.60 15.78
N LEU A 75 3.07 6.75 15.12
CA LEU A 75 3.33 8.05 15.71
C LEU A 75 2.21 8.51 16.63
N ALA A 76 0.95 8.20 16.29
CA ALA A 76 -0.24 8.64 17.02
C ALA A 76 -0.64 7.72 18.19
N ASP A 77 0.13 6.66 18.44
CA ASP A 77 -0.18 5.60 19.41
C ASP A 77 -1.58 5.02 19.18
N ARG A 78 -1.85 4.67 17.92
CA ARG A 78 -3.13 4.10 17.46
C ARG A 78 -2.88 2.75 16.80
N VAL A 79 -3.83 1.83 16.94
CA VAL A 79 -3.82 0.53 16.25
C VAL A 79 -4.37 0.72 14.84
N PRO A 80 -3.58 0.46 13.78
CA PRO A 80 -4.04 0.60 12.40
C PRO A 80 -5.00 -0.53 12.04
N ILE A 81 -6.07 -0.16 11.33
CA ILE A 81 -7.01 -1.05 10.67
C ILE A 81 -6.78 -0.88 9.16
N ILE A 82 -6.13 -1.86 8.56
CA ILE A 82 -5.73 -1.82 7.15
C ILE A 82 -6.93 -2.20 6.26
N PRO A 83 -7.35 -1.35 5.31
CA PRO A 83 -8.30 -1.74 4.28
C PRO A 83 -7.70 -2.78 3.31
N PRO A 84 -8.53 -3.63 2.69
CA PRO A 84 -8.05 -4.46 1.60
C PRO A 84 -7.69 -3.57 0.40
N PHE A 85 -6.95 -4.12 -0.56
CA PHE A 85 -6.88 -3.53 -1.89
C PHE A 85 -8.26 -3.59 -2.52
N TYR A 86 -8.75 -2.45 -2.98
CA TYR A 86 -10.15 -2.27 -3.40
C TYR A 86 -10.23 -1.77 -4.84
N PRO A 87 -11.06 -2.38 -5.73
CA PRO A 87 -11.12 -2.02 -7.15
C PRO A 87 -11.51 -0.57 -7.45
N ASP A 88 -10.60 0.20 -8.01
CA ASP A 88 -10.90 1.54 -8.53
C ASP A 88 -10.68 1.56 -10.06
N HIS A 89 -10.53 2.71 -10.68
CA HIS A 89 -10.39 2.86 -12.15
C HIS A 89 -9.37 1.98 -12.91
N HIS A 90 -8.49 1.22 -12.22
CA HIS A 90 -7.56 0.26 -12.85
C HIS A 90 -7.96 -1.22 -12.73
N ILE A 91 -8.99 -1.53 -11.94
CA ILE A 91 -9.51 -2.89 -11.70
C ILE A 91 -11.01 -2.81 -11.84
N SER A 92 -11.65 -3.78 -12.49
CA SER A 92 -13.09 -3.70 -12.72
C SER A 92 -13.85 -3.56 -11.39
N HIS A 93 -14.80 -2.62 -11.28
CA HIS A 93 -15.49 -2.33 -10.02
C HIS A 93 -16.31 -3.53 -9.48
N ASP A 94 -16.58 -4.51 -10.33
CA ASP A 94 -17.25 -5.78 -10.04
C ASP A 94 -16.27 -6.88 -9.55
N GLN A 95 -15.04 -6.52 -9.20
CA GLN A 95 -14.07 -7.47 -8.69
C GLN A 95 -14.05 -7.58 -7.17
N ALA A 96 -13.63 -8.76 -6.74
CA ALA A 96 -13.19 -9.07 -5.40
C ALA A 96 -12.18 -8.05 -4.85
N VAL A 97 -12.32 -7.72 -3.56
CA VAL A 97 -11.25 -7.05 -2.81
C VAL A 97 -10.11 -8.03 -2.52
N LEU A 98 -8.87 -7.54 -2.50
CA LEU A 98 -7.70 -8.36 -2.16
C LEU A 98 -7.20 -8.02 -0.74
N PRO A 99 -7.31 -8.93 0.23
CA PRO A 99 -6.81 -8.68 1.58
C PRO A 99 -5.32 -8.31 1.59
N PHE A 100 -4.95 -7.31 2.38
CA PHE A 100 -3.56 -6.85 2.46
C PHE A 100 -2.62 -7.97 2.93
N GLY A 101 -3.05 -8.74 3.92
CA GLY A 101 -2.34 -9.91 4.44
C GLY A 101 -2.29 -11.11 3.49
N ALA A 102 -3.06 -11.12 2.39
CA ALA A 102 -2.87 -12.08 1.32
C ALA A 102 -1.61 -11.76 0.50
N VAL A 103 -1.27 -10.48 0.37
CA VAL A 103 -0.10 -10.01 -0.38
C VAL A 103 1.15 -9.96 0.48
N PHE A 104 1.03 -9.46 1.71
CA PHE A 104 2.15 -9.18 2.61
C PHE A 104 2.08 -9.99 3.91
N ASP A 105 3.24 -10.29 4.48
CA ASP A 105 3.34 -11.01 5.75
C ASP A 105 3.17 -10.04 6.93
N LEU A 106 1.92 -9.93 7.40
CA LEU A 106 1.55 -9.07 8.52
C LEU A 106 2.17 -9.51 9.85
N ASP A 107 2.46 -10.79 10.03
CA ASP A 107 3.06 -11.26 11.28
C ASP A 107 4.52 -10.82 11.38
N ALA A 108 5.25 -10.82 10.26
CA ALA A 108 6.58 -10.22 10.18
C ALA A 108 6.53 -8.72 10.47
N LEU A 109 5.56 -8.00 9.90
CA LEU A 109 5.41 -6.57 10.14
C LEU A 109 5.07 -6.24 11.59
N ARG A 110 4.10 -6.94 12.20
CA ARG A 110 3.72 -6.78 13.61
C ARG A 110 4.93 -6.97 14.54
N ARG A 111 5.75 -8.00 14.28
CA ARG A 111 6.99 -8.24 15.04
C ARG A 111 8.01 -7.10 14.86
N HIS A 112 8.14 -6.59 13.65
CA HIS A 112 9.08 -5.51 13.35
C HIS A 112 8.66 -4.20 14.02
N MET A 113 7.43 -3.76 13.80
CA MET A 113 6.89 -2.51 14.33
C MET A 113 6.58 -2.56 15.82
N ARG A 114 6.50 -3.77 16.40
CA ARG A 114 6.15 -4.00 17.81
C ARG A 114 4.80 -3.38 18.20
N MET A 115 3.86 -3.38 17.26
CA MET A 115 2.50 -2.88 17.47
C MET A 115 1.48 -3.89 16.92
N PRO A 116 0.28 -3.98 17.52
CA PRO A 116 -0.82 -4.70 16.89
C PRO A 116 -1.20 -4.00 15.58
N ILE A 117 -1.60 -4.79 14.59
CA ILE A 117 -2.05 -4.33 13.28
C ILE A 117 -3.26 -5.18 12.93
N LEU A 118 -4.39 -4.54 12.65
CA LEU A 118 -5.62 -5.19 12.24
C LEU A 118 -5.84 -5.00 10.74
N GLU A 119 -6.59 -5.90 10.13
CA GLU A 119 -7.26 -5.68 8.86
C GLU A 119 -8.76 -5.52 9.09
N TRP A 120 -9.47 -4.88 8.16
CA TRP A 120 -10.93 -4.78 8.30
C TRP A 120 -11.62 -6.15 8.35
N ARG A 121 -11.06 -7.19 7.73
CA ARG A 121 -11.54 -8.57 7.83
C ARG A 121 -11.46 -9.17 9.24
N ASP A 122 -10.63 -8.58 10.13
CA ASP A 122 -10.54 -8.98 11.54
C ASP A 122 -11.71 -8.39 12.36
N ILE A 123 -12.40 -7.37 11.81
CA ILE A 123 -13.47 -6.63 12.47
C ILE A 123 -14.82 -6.97 11.84
N LYS A 124 -14.90 -7.06 10.52
CA LYS A 124 -16.13 -7.33 9.78
C LYS A 124 -15.89 -8.50 8.83
N PRO A 125 -16.88 -9.39 8.61
CA PRO A 125 -16.74 -10.44 7.62
C PRO A 125 -16.65 -9.81 6.22
N ILE A 126 -15.45 -9.78 5.65
CA ILE A 126 -15.23 -9.44 4.24
C ILE A 126 -15.01 -10.76 3.52
N ASN A 127 -16.06 -11.28 2.87
CA ASN A 127 -15.85 -12.36 1.93
C ASN A 127 -15.23 -11.78 0.66
N ALA A 128 -13.97 -12.10 0.41
CA ALA A 128 -13.26 -11.63 -0.77
C ALA A 128 -13.94 -12.07 -2.08
N ALA A 129 -14.82 -13.08 -2.07
CA ALA A 129 -15.52 -13.59 -3.23
C ALA A 129 -16.95 -13.07 -3.42
N ASP A 130 -17.53 -12.42 -2.40
CA ASP A 130 -18.96 -12.11 -2.41
C ASP A 130 -19.17 -10.61 -2.57
N PHE A 131 -19.73 -10.21 -3.71
CA PHE A 131 -20.52 -9.00 -3.76
C PHE A 131 -21.75 -9.21 -2.88
N PRO A 132 -22.17 -8.21 -2.08
CA PRO A 132 -23.36 -8.36 -1.28
C PRO A 132 -24.54 -8.75 -2.17
N THR A 133 -25.10 -9.94 -1.92
CA THR A 133 -26.29 -10.39 -2.63
C THR A 133 -27.48 -9.52 -2.23
N ASP A 134 -28.56 -9.52 -3.01
CA ASP A 134 -29.77 -8.75 -2.67
C ASP A 134 -30.31 -9.05 -1.27
N SER A 135 -30.03 -10.24 -0.72
CA SER A 135 -30.39 -10.64 0.65
C SER A 135 -29.56 -9.98 1.76
N GLU A 136 -28.43 -9.34 1.46
CA GLU A 136 -27.60 -8.60 2.43
C GLU A 136 -27.94 -7.10 2.48
N GLN A 137 -28.86 -6.63 1.62
CA GLN A 137 -29.30 -5.23 1.60
C GLN A 137 -29.96 -4.80 2.92
N ASP A 138 -30.60 -5.73 3.64
CA ASP A 138 -31.31 -5.48 4.91
C ASP A 138 -30.39 -5.37 6.15
N LEU A 139 -29.07 -5.59 6.01
CA LEU A 139 -28.15 -5.46 7.14
C LEU A 139 -27.96 -3.98 7.53
N PRO A 140 -27.87 -3.62 8.83
CA PRO A 140 -27.62 -2.25 9.24
C PRO A 140 -26.34 -1.68 8.61
N VAL A 141 -26.40 -0.46 8.10
CA VAL A 141 -25.22 0.30 7.67
C VAL A 141 -24.75 1.15 8.84
N GLU A 142 -23.49 1.01 9.21
CA GLU A 142 -22.87 1.80 10.27
C GLU A 142 -22.26 3.07 9.68
N SER A 143 -22.43 4.18 10.39
CA SER A 143 -21.96 5.47 9.91
C SER A 143 -20.70 5.89 10.69
N ILE A 144 -19.64 6.33 9.99
CA ILE A 144 -18.36 6.77 10.58
C ILE A 144 -18.00 8.19 10.14
N GLY A 145 -17.54 9.03 11.07
CA GLY A 145 -16.98 10.34 10.73
C GLY A 145 -15.49 10.23 10.36
N CYS A 146 -15.12 10.81 9.22
CA CYS A 146 -13.77 10.79 8.67
C CYS A 146 -13.22 12.19 8.43
N TRP A 147 -11.91 12.29 8.38
CA TRP A 147 -11.18 13.44 7.86
C TRP A 147 -10.97 13.31 6.35
N SER A 148 -11.07 14.42 5.62
CA SER A 148 -10.65 14.49 4.22
C SER A 148 -9.33 15.22 4.10
N THR A 149 -8.33 14.60 3.49
CA THR A 149 -7.02 15.21 3.21
C THR A 149 -6.96 15.87 1.83
N ARG A 150 -8.11 15.99 1.16
CA ARG A 150 -8.22 16.65 -0.15
C ARG A 150 -7.87 18.14 -0.03
N PRO A 151 -7.42 18.79 -1.12
CA PRO A 151 -7.34 20.24 -1.20
C PRO A 151 -8.61 20.91 -0.69
N HIS A 152 -8.48 22.06 -0.04
CA HIS A 152 -9.63 22.79 0.52
C HIS A 152 -10.60 23.27 -0.56
N ASN A 153 -10.13 23.48 -1.79
CA ASN A 153 -10.97 23.83 -2.93
C ASN A 153 -11.60 22.61 -3.63
N ALA A 154 -11.25 21.37 -3.25
CA ALA A 154 -11.82 20.18 -3.87
C ALA A 154 -13.33 20.09 -3.59
N PRO A 155 -14.19 19.81 -4.57
CA PRO A 155 -15.65 19.82 -4.38
C PRO A 155 -16.19 18.61 -3.61
N ASP A 156 -15.39 17.55 -3.50
CA ASP A 156 -15.75 16.29 -2.87
C ASP A 156 -14.54 15.59 -2.17
N PRO A 157 -14.80 14.74 -1.15
CA PRO A 157 -13.78 13.87 -0.56
C PRO A 157 -13.40 12.73 -1.54
N ILE A 158 -12.32 11.98 -1.23
CA ILE A 158 -12.09 10.70 -1.94
C ILE A 158 -13.07 9.66 -1.40
N GLN A 159 -13.94 9.18 -2.28
CA GLN A 159 -15.00 8.26 -1.89
C GLN A 159 -14.64 6.82 -2.27
N ALA A 160 -14.62 5.92 -1.29
CA ALA A 160 -14.39 4.48 -1.49
C ALA A 160 -15.71 3.71 -1.41
N HIS A 161 -16.68 4.12 -2.22
CA HIS A 161 -18.09 3.74 -2.11
C HIS A 161 -18.34 2.23 -2.05
N VAL A 162 -17.71 1.48 -2.94
CA VAL A 162 -17.92 0.04 -3.00
C VAL A 162 -17.16 -0.66 -1.86
N LEU A 163 -15.99 -0.18 -1.43
CA LEU A 163 -15.34 -0.70 -0.21
C LEU A 163 -16.26 -0.49 1.00
N MET A 164 -16.82 0.71 1.14
CA MET A 164 -17.78 1.04 2.18
C MET A 164 -19.01 0.13 2.13
N HIS A 165 -19.53 -0.11 0.93
CA HIS A 165 -20.63 -1.04 0.71
C HIS A 165 -20.30 -2.47 1.18
N HIS A 166 -19.10 -2.99 0.84
CA HIS A 166 -18.65 -4.31 1.33
C HIS A 166 -18.46 -4.35 2.85
N LEU A 167 -18.07 -3.23 3.46
CA LEU A 167 -17.91 -3.11 4.91
C LEU A 167 -19.22 -2.79 5.63
N ARG A 168 -20.34 -2.59 4.91
CA ARG A 168 -21.59 -2.05 5.46
C ARG A 168 -21.35 -0.77 6.28
N LEU A 169 -20.52 0.10 5.71
CA LEU A 169 -20.20 1.41 6.25
C LEU A 169 -20.76 2.50 5.35
N GLU A 170 -21.02 3.66 5.94
CA GLU A 170 -21.09 4.93 5.24
C GLU A 170 -20.23 5.96 5.99
N ALA A 171 -19.72 6.97 5.29
CA ALA A 171 -18.87 7.97 5.92
C ALA A 171 -19.32 9.39 5.60
N SER A 172 -19.24 10.25 6.62
CA SER A 172 -19.25 11.69 6.46
C SER A 172 -17.84 12.25 6.62
N TYR A 173 -17.57 13.40 5.99
CA TYR A 173 -16.22 13.95 5.93
C TYR A 173 -16.17 15.39 6.44
N THR A 174 -15.17 15.63 7.27
CA THR A 174 -14.72 16.96 7.69
C THR A 174 -13.36 17.22 7.06
N ARG A 175 -13.12 18.40 6.51
CA ARG A 175 -11.79 18.73 5.98
C ARG A 175 -10.78 18.76 7.10
N VAL A 176 -9.58 18.23 6.86
CA VAL A 176 -8.46 18.55 7.75
C VAL A 176 -8.22 20.05 7.75
N PRO A 177 -7.80 20.68 8.86
CA PRO A 177 -7.52 22.11 8.88
C PRO A 177 -6.41 22.52 7.91
N GLN A 178 -6.44 23.74 7.38
CA GLN A 178 -5.40 24.25 6.45
C GLN A 178 -3.97 24.11 6.99
N TRP A 179 -3.77 24.22 8.31
CA TRP A 179 -2.45 24.08 8.94
C TRP A 179 -1.86 22.67 8.83
N THR A 180 -2.63 21.66 8.39
CA THR A 180 -2.12 20.31 8.11
C THR A 180 -1.54 20.15 6.70
N HIS A 181 -1.81 21.10 5.80
CA HIS A 181 -1.22 21.11 4.46
C HIS A 181 0.23 21.60 4.49
N ARG A 182 1.01 21.21 3.49
CA ARG A 182 2.42 21.64 3.38
C ARG A 182 2.53 23.14 3.16
N VAL A 183 1.61 23.70 2.38
CA VAL A 183 1.48 25.13 2.08
C VAL A 183 0.10 25.60 2.56
N PRO A 184 -0.06 25.95 3.85
CA PRO A 184 -1.38 26.27 4.43
C PRO A 184 -2.11 27.44 3.76
N SER A 185 -1.40 28.33 3.07
CA SER A 185 -1.98 29.45 2.34
C SER A 185 -2.53 29.10 0.96
N ASP A 186 -2.28 27.88 0.47
CA ASP A 186 -2.71 27.41 -0.84
C ASP A 186 -3.85 26.39 -0.69
N GLU A 187 -5.07 26.81 -1.04
CA GLU A 187 -6.25 25.94 -0.96
C GLU A 187 -6.22 24.78 -1.96
N SER A 188 -5.32 24.84 -2.96
CA SER A 188 -5.11 23.79 -3.95
C SER A 188 -4.01 22.80 -3.55
N ASP A 189 -3.33 22.99 -2.41
CA ASP A 189 -2.26 22.11 -1.98
C ASP A 189 -2.77 20.69 -1.74
N MET A 190 -2.30 19.76 -2.57
CA MET A 190 -2.64 18.34 -2.52
C MET A 190 -1.94 17.57 -1.41
N HIS A 191 -0.89 18.14 -0.81
CA HIS A 191 -0.03 17.44 0.13
C HIS A 191 -0.33 17.83 1.57
N THR A 192 -0.55 16.82 2.40
CA THR A 192 -0.68 16.98 3.85
C THR A 192 0.56 16.46 4.56
N VAL A 193 0.84 16.98 5.74
CA VAL A 193 2.04 16.67 6.51
C VAL A 193 1.72 15.71 7.66
N VAL A 194 2.52 14.65 7.80
CA VAL A 194 2.32 13.58 8.79
C VAL A 194 2.15 14.12 10.22
N TRP A 195 3.05 15.00 10.69
CA TRP A 195 3.03 15.45 12.07
C TRP A 195 1.80 16.31 12.43
N PRO A 196 1.40 17.28 11.60
CA PRO A 196 0.12 17.95 11.76
C PRO A 196 -1.10 17.00 11.79
N LEU A 197 -1.14 15.99 10.93
CA LEU A 197 -2.23 15.00 10.96
C LEU A 197 -2.21 14.14 12.23
N VAL A 198 -1.02 13.73 12.70
CA VAL A 198 -0.85 13.02 13.98
C VAL A 198 -1.34 13.88 15.15
N GLN A 199 -1.04 15.17 15.13
CA GLN A 199 -1.50 16.13 16.13
C GLN A 199 -3.04 16.26 16.12
N LEU A 200 -3.67 16.28 14.95
CA LEU A 200 -5.12 16.36 14.78
C LEU A 200 -5.86 15.17 15.43
N ILE A 201 -5.28 13.98 15.31
CA ILE A 201 -5.87 12.73 15.82
C ILE A 201 -5.29 12.30 17.16
N TRP A 202 -4.48 13.13 17.81
CA TRP A 202 -3.90 12.80 19.10
C TRP A 202 -4.98 12.59 20.15
N HIS A 203 -4.84 11.55 20.98
CA HIS A 203 -5.87 11.18 21.97
C HIS A 203 -5.78 11.97 23.29
N GLY A 204 -4.70 12.75 23.50
CA GLY A 204 -4.54 13.67 24.62
C GLY A 204 -5.12 15.07 24.36
N ARG A 205 -4.86 16.04 25.25
CA ARG A 205 -5.16 17.47 25.02
C ARG A 205 -4.26 18.00 23.89
N GLY A 206 -4.67 17.79 22.65
CA GLY A 206 -4.06 18.39 21.47
C GLY A 206 -4.49 19.86 21.32
N PRO A 207 -3.83 20.62 20.43
CA PRO A 207 -4.22 21.99 20.09
C PRO A 207 -5.37 22.06 19.09
N SER A 208 -6.04 20.92 18.76
CA SER A 208 -7.24 20.98 17.92
C SER A 208 -8.20 21.95 18.58
N LYS A 209 -8.49 23.04 17.89
CA LYS A 209 -9.37 24.07 18.45
C LYS A 209 -10.75 23.45 18.61
N ASP A 210 -11.43 23.78 19.70
CA ASP A 210 -12.84 23.46 19.87
C ASP A 210 -13.60 23.92 18.61
N GLY A 211 -14.36 23.01 17.98
CA GLY A 211 -15.13 23.26 16.76
C GLY A 211 -14.52 22.75 15.43
N GLU A 212 -13.23 22.41 15.33
CA GLU A 212 -12.64 21.90 14.07
C GLU A 212 -13.30 20.60 13.58
N ARG A 213 -13.82 19.78 14.51
CA ARG A 213 -14.52 18.53 14.21
C ARG A 213 -15.99 18.71 13.85
N GLU A 214 -16.58 19.84 14.19
CA GLU A 214 -18.03 20.03 14.13
C GLU A 214 -18.49 20.48 12.73
N HIS A 215 -17.57 20.95 11.89
CA HIS A 215 -17.88 21.40 10.52
C HIS A 215 -17.83 20.26 9.50
N VAL A 216 -18.77 19.33 9.60
CA VAL A 216 -18.94 18.24 8.63
C VAL A 216 -19.38 18.81 7.29
N TRP A 217 -18.45 18.86 6.34
CA TRP A 217 -18.62 19.46 5.03
C TRP A 217 -19.34 18.52 4.05
N TRP A 218 -19.13 17.21 4.17
CA TRP A 218 -19.76 16.20 3.31
C TRP A 218 -20.52 15.18 4.15
N GLY A 219 -21.84 15.08 3.94
CA GLY A 219 -22.69 14.12 4.65
C GLY A 219 -22.49 12.68 4.14
N ALA A 220 -22.87 11.71 4.96
CA ALA A 220 -23.00 10.32 4.54
C ALA A 220 -24.17 10.16 3.57
N TYR A 221 -24.29 8.99 2.92
CA TYR A 221 -25.35 8.73 1.95
C TYR A 221 -26.76 8.79 2.53
N SER A 222 -26.92 8.40 3.79
CA SER A 222 -28.16 8.57 4.55
C SER A 222 -28.52 10.04 4.83
N GLY A 223 -27.62 10.99 4.54
CA GLY A 223 -27.71 12.39 4.94
C GLY A 223 -27.16 12.67 6.34
N ALA A 224 -26.58 11.69 7.03
CA ALA A 224 -26.00 11.89 8.34
C ALA A 224 -24.73 12.77 8.28
N HIS A 225 -24.61 13.72 9.21
CA HIS A 225 -23.41 14.57 9.38
C HIS A 225 -22.69 14.18 10.67
N ILE A 226 -21.77 13.22 10.59
CA ILE A 226 -21.06 12.68 11.74
C ILE A 226 -19.66 13.29 11.82
N PRO A 227 -19.30 13.93 12.94
CA PRO A 227 -17.96 14.48 13.12
C PRO A 227 -16.92 13.36 13.21
N PRO A 228 -15.63 13.63 12.88
CA PRO A 228 -14.59 12.62 12.91
C PRO A 228 -14.48 11.91 14.26
N ASP A 229 -14.45 10.57 14.22
CA ASP A 229 -14.54 9.73 15.41
C ASP A 229 -13.22 9.77 16.23
N PRO A 230 -13.27 10.13 17.53
CA PRO A 230 -12.09 10.15 18.39
C PRO A 230 -11.54 8.75 18.72
N HIS A 231 -12.39 7.72 18.75
CA HIS A 231 -12.05 6.31 18.97
C HIS A 231 -11.38 5.70 17.73
N VAL A 232 -11.98 5.89 16.56
CA VAL A 232 -11.47 5.40 15.27
C VAL A 232 -11.17 6.57 14.34
N ALA A 233 -9.93 7.05 14.36
CA ALA A 233 -9.52 8.11 13.44
C ALA A 233 -9.59 7.59 11.99
N CYS A 234 -10.40 8.22 11.15
CA CYS A 234 -10.61 7.80 9.77
C CYS A 234 -10.14 8.90 8.81
N PHE A 235 -9.51 8.51 7.69
CA PHE A 235 -9.12 9.40 6.60
C PHE A 235 -9.63 8.89 5.25
N ASP A 236 -9.93 9.80 4.32
CA ASP A 236 -10.36 9.44 2.98
C ASP A 236 -9.23 8.88 2.11
N PHE A 237 -8.04 9.49 2.13
CA PHE A 237 -6.92 9.11 1.29
C PHE A 237 -5.59 9.51 1.93
N LEU A 238 -4.57 8.66 1.88
CA LEU A 238 -3.27 8.96 2.51
C LEU A 238 -2.09 8.91 1.53
N TYR A 239 -2.34 8.87 0.22
CA TYR A 239 -1.28 8.76 -0.78
C TYR A 239 -0.38 10.01 -0.81
N ASN A 240 -0.97 11.20 -0.74
CA ASN A 240 -0.26 12.49 -0.80
C ASN A 240 0.28 12.97 0.56
N VAL A 241 0.32 12.08 1.56
CA VAL A 241 0.88 12.41 2.87
C VAL A 241 2.41 12.34 2.82
N ALA A 242 3.07 13.40 3.30
CA ALA A 242 4.53 13.52 3.33
C ALA A 242 5.04 13.90 4.73
N ALA A 243 6.33 13.69 5.04
CA ALA A 243 6.89 14.18 6.30
C ALA A 243 7.05 15.71 6.33
N GLY A 244 6.83 16.38 5.19
CA GLY A 244 6.71 17.84 5.07
C GLY A 244 7.89 18.53 4.38
N THR A 245 8.91 17.79 3.95
CA THR A 245 10.08 18.39 3.30
C THR A 245 9.91 18.57 1.78
N HIS A 246 9.34 17.58 1.10
CA HIS A 246 9.12 17.58 -0.35
C HIS A 246 7.80 16.88 -0.70
N ASP A 247 7.20 17.31 -1.81
CA ASP A 247 6.13 16.57 -2.46
C ASP A 247 6.65 15.22 -2.94
N PHE A 248 5.77 14.22 -2.96
CA PHE A 248 6.13 12.84 -3.33
C PHE A 248 7.42 12.36 -2.64
N GLU A 249 7.50 12.52 -1.32
CA GLU A 249 8.71 12.24 -0.53
C GLU A 249 9.25 10.80 -0.73
N TRP A 250 8.38 9.89 -1.16
CA TRP A 250 8.69 8.55 -1.60
C TRP A 250 9.73 8.47 -2.73
N ASN A 251 10.08 9.56 -3.41
CA ASN A 251 11.20 9.61 -4.35
C ASN A 251 12.57 9.68 -3.66
N TYR A 252 12.63 10.02 -2.37
CA TYR A 252 13.88 10.29 -1.66
C TYR A 252 14.23 9.26 -0.59
N ALA A 253 15.50 8.89 -0.48
CA ALA A 253 15.97 7.84 0.43
C ALA A 253 15.67 8.07 1.93
N TYR A 254 15.34 9.31 2.31
CA TYR A 254 14.99 9.69 3.67
C TYR A 254 13.50 9.53 4.02
N SER A 255 12.62 9.19 3.06
CA SER A 255 11.17 8.98 3.32
C SER A 255 10.97 8.07 4.55
N PRO A 256 10.36 8.57 5.64
CA PRO A 256 10.28 7.84 6.88
C PRO A 256 9.24 6.73 6.82
N ALA A 257 8.13 6.91 6.08
CA ALA A 257 7.16 5.84 5.82
C ALA A 257 7.84 4.64 5.14
N TRP A 258 8.70 4.92 4.15
CA TRP A 258 9.50 3.88 3.53
C TRP A 258 10.50 3.23 4.50
N ARG A 259 11.29 4.05 5.20
CA ARG A 259 12.37 3.60 6.09
C ARG A 259 11.90 2.85 7.33
N PHE A 260 10.80 3.26 7.95
CA PHE A 260 10.36 2.66 9.20
C PHE A 260 9.29 1.61 9.03
N VAL A 261 8.68 1.51 7.83
CA VAL A 261 7.58 0.57 7.58
C VAL A 261 7.81 -0.24 6.29
N ALA A 262 7.79 0.40 5.12
CA ALA A 262 7.69 -0.33 3.84
C ALA A 262 8.85 -1.29 3.59
N GLN A 263 10.09 -0.88 3.89
CA GLN A 263 11.26 -1.73 3.69
C GLN A 263 11.27 -2.98 4.57
N HIS A 264 10.45 -3.01 5.62
CA HIS A 264 10.33 -4.11 6.58
C HIS A 264 9.05 -4.93 6.38
N LEU A 265 8.36 -4.73 5.25
CA LEU A 265 7.14 -5.46 4.90
C LEU A 265 7.41 -6.51 3.82
N PRO A 266 7.77 -7.75 4.21
CA PRO A 266 7.98 -8.83 3.26
C PRO A 266 6.66 -9.26 2.59
N PHE A 267 6.77 -9.77 1.38
CA PHE A 267 5.66 -10.49 0.75
C PHE A 267 5.27 -11.72 1.56
N SER A 268 3.97 -12.04 1.53
CA SER A 268 3.42 -13.28 2.07
C SER A 268 4.03 -14.49 1.34
N GLN A 269 3.94 -15.66 1.96
CA GLN A 269 4.39 -16.89 1.32
C GLN A 269 3.59 -17.18 0.03
N LEU A 270 2.29 -16.88 0.04
CA LEU A 270 1.42 -17.00 -1.13
C LEU A 270 1.93 -16.16 -2.32
N SER A 271 2.24 -14.89 -2.09
CA SER A 271 2.79 -13.99 -3.12
C SER A 271 4.13 -14.47 -3.62
N LYS A 272 5.03 -14.89 -2.73
CA LYS A 272 6.36 -15.42 -3.09
C LYS A 272 6.24 -16.67 -3.97
N ASP A 273 5.36 -17.59 -3.63
CA ASP A 273 5.19 -18.83 -4.39
C ASP A 273 4.58 -18.60 -5.76
N ARG A 274 3.60 -17.67 -5.85
CA ARG A 274 3.04 -17.25 -7.14
C ARG A 274 4.10 -16.56 -7.99
N ALA A 275 4.79 -15.55 -7.48
CA ALA A 275 5.87 -14.85 -8.17
C ALA A 275 6.93 -15.82 -8.71
N ARG A 276 7.43 -16.73 -7.87
CA ARG A 276 8.44 -17.72 -8.29
C ARG A 276 7.94 -18.64 -9.38
N ARG A 277 6.69 -19.10 -9.29
CA ARG A 277 6.10 -19.97 -10.32
C ARG A 277 5.99 -19.25 -11.66
N TYR A 278 5.51 -18.01 -11.66
CA TYR A 278 5.36 -17.23 -12.88
C TYR A 278 6.71 -16.82 -13.48
N ALA A 279 7.68 -16.40 -12.67
CA ALA A 279 9.03 -16.12 -13.14
C ALA A 279 9.71 -17.35 -13.78
N ARG A 280 9.57 -18.54 -13.16
CA ARG A 280 10.10 -19.79 -13.76
C ARG A 280 9.49 -20.09 -15.12
N LYS A 281 8.18 -19.90 -15.25
CA LYS A 281 7.48 -20.10 -16.52
C LYS A 281 7.95 -19.14 -17.59
N ALA A 282 8.07 -17.84 -17.25
CA ALA A 282 8.58 -16.82 -18.15
C ALA A 282 9.99 -17.18 -18.66
N PHE A 283 10.86 -17.67 -17.77
CA PHE A 283 12.21 -18.13 -18.12
C PHE A 283 12.29 -19.57 -18.67
N ARG A 284 11.15 -20.25 -18.86
CA ARG A 284 11.07 -21.64 -19.35
C ARG A 284 11.91 -22.63 -18.51
N LEU A 285 11.93 -22.42 -17.20
CA LEU A 285 12.63 -23.28 -16.25
C LEU A 285 11.73 -24.42 -15.79
N GLU A 286 12.35 -25.56 -15.45
CA GLU A 286 11.65 -26.71 -14.90
C GLU A 286 10.94 -26.37 -13.57
N PRO A 287 9.79 -27.02 -13.28
CA PRO A 287 9.11 -26.85 -12.01
C PRO A 287 10.04 -27.08 -10.81
N GLY A 288 10.15 -26.08 -9.93
CA GLY A 288 10.97 -26.18 -8.72
C GLY A 288 12.45 -25.84 -8.91
N ALA A 289 12.93 -25.64 -10.14
CA ALA A 289 14.31 -25.18 -10.38
C ALA A 289 14.61 -23.88 -9.59
N PRO A 290 15.85 -23.67 -9.13
CA PRO A 290 16.22 -22.38 -8.56
C PRO A 290 16.06 -21.29 -9.62
N LEU A 291 15.59 -20.11 -9.20
CA LEU A 291 15.60 -18.95 -10.08
C LEU A 291 17.05 -18.45 -10.18
N PRO A 292 17.64 -18.41 -11.38
CA PRO A 292 18.93 -17.73 -11.59
C PRO A 292 18.78 -16.22 -11.36
N PRO A 293 19.90 -15.48 -11.21
CA PRO A 293 19.86 -14.03 -11.14
C PRO A 293 19.19 -13.42 -12.36
N TYR A 294 18.44 -12.35 -12.17
CA TYR A 294 17.73 -11.66 -13.26
C TYR A 294 17.52 -10.17 -12.99
N ILE A 295 17.32 -9.42 -14.07
CA ILE A 295 16.91 -8.01 -14.03
C ILE A 295 15.41 -7.94 -14.33
N ALA A 296 14.66 -7.21 -13.52
CA ALA A 296 13.28 -6.89 -13.81
C ALA A 296 13.16 -5.51 -14.48
N VAL A 297 12.30 -5.42 -15.49
CA VAL A 297 11.99 -4.18 -16.20
C VAL A 297 10.50 -3.88 -16.04
N HIS A 298 10.17 -2.66 -15.66
CA HIS A 298 8.80 -2.18 -15.63
C HIS A 298 8.64 -1.00 -16.59
N ILE A 299 7.78 -1.16 -17.60
CA ILE A 299 7.47 -0.12 -18.57
C ILE A 299 6.01 0.28 -18.40
N ARG A 300 5.74 1.54 -18.04
CA ARG A 300 4.38 2.09 -17.93
C ARG A 300 4.07 2.92 -19.19
N ARG A 301 3.11 2.48 -19.99
CA ARG A 301 2.70 3.15 -21.23
C ARG A 301 1.19 3.36 -21.32
N GLY A 302 0.37 2.44 -20.78
CA GLY A 302 -1.09 2.41 -20.97
C GLY A 302 -1.80 3.76 -20.71
N ASP A 303 -2.22 4.01 -19.48
CA ASP A 303 -3.03 5.21 -19.17
C ASP A 303 -2.23 6.52 -19.10
N PHE A 304 -0.90 6.42 -19.11
CA PHE A 304 0.03 7.55 -19.14
C PHE A 304 -0.04 8.32 -20.47
N GLY A 305 -0.55 7.70 -21.55
CA GLY A 305 -0.78 8.37 -22.83
C GLY A 305 -1.72 9.57 -22.71
N ARG A 306 -2.71 9.52 -21.80
CA ARG A 306 -3.65 10.63 -21.57
C ARG A 306 -2.94 11.91 -21.14
N SER A 307 -1.91 11.81 -20.30
CA SER A 307 -1.12 12.97 -19.86
C SER A 307 -0.32 13.59 -21.01
N CYS A 308 0.00 12.83 -22.06
CA CYS A 308 0.63 13.34 -23.27
C CYS A 308 -0.37 14.03 -24.21
N GLU A 309 -1.58 13.47 -24.34
CA GLU A 309 -2.67 14.12 -25.07
C GLU A 309 -3.02 15.48 -24.47
N GLU A 310 -3.10 15.57 -23.14
CA GLU A 310 -3.34 16.82 -22.40
C GLU A 310 -2.23 17.86 -22.62
N GLN A 311 -1.01 17.41 -22.95
CA GLN A 311 0.14 18.28 -23.28
C GLN A 311 0.24 18.59 -24.79
N GLY A 312 -0.71 18.13 -25.61
CA GLY A 312 -0.72 18.37 -27.05
C GLY A 312 0.37 17.61 -27.81
N LEU A 313 0.86 16.49 -27.27
CA LEU A 313 1.83 15.63 -27.95
C LEU A 313 1.10 14.61 -28.83
N ASP A 314 1.14 14.82 -30.14
CA ASP A 314 0.37 14.08 -31.16
C ASP A 314 0.80 12.62 -31.40
N SER A 315 1.81 12.09 -30.70
CA SER A 315 2.19 10.68 -30.91
C SER A 315 2.78 9.98 -29.69
N ALA A 316 2.41 8.70 -29.53
CA ALA A 316 2.98 7.77 -28.56
C ALA A 316 4.51 7.64 -28.67
N ALA A 317 5.07 7.86 -29.87
CA ALA A 317 6.51 7.83 -30.14
C ALA A 317 7.27 9.04 -29.56
N VAL A 318 6.60 10.19 -29.42
CA VAL A 318 7.15 11.38 -28.75
C VAL A 318 6.86 11.34 -27.26
N CYS A 319 5.72 10.76 -26.89
CA CYS A 319 5.28 10.64 -25.51
C CYS A 319 6.15 9.67 -24.71
N PHE A 320 6.33 8.44 -25.18
CA PHE A 320 6.99 7.39 -24.38
C PHE A 320 8.45 7.23 -24.75
N ALA A 321 9.28 6.99 -23.73
CA ALA A 321 10.65 6.57 -23.96
C ALA A 321 10.70 5.29 -24.82
N PRO A 322 11.54 5.24 -25.87
CA PRO A 322 11.66 4.07 -26.73
C PRO A 322 12.30 2.90 -25.97
N LEU A 323 12.02 1.66 -26.40
CA LEU A 323 12.54 0.45 -25.76
C LEU A 323 14.07 0.42 -25.70
N SER A 324 14.76 1.02 -26.68
CA SER A 324 16.22 1.17 -26.71
C SER A 324 16.79 1.95 -25.52
N MET A 325 16.03 2.88 -24.91
CA MET A 325 16.46 3.56 -23.70
C MET A 325 16.45 2.63 -22.49
N TYR A 326 15.44 1.75 -22.38
CA TYR A 326 15.39 0.72 -21.35
C TYR A 326 16.49 -0.30 -21.55
N GLU A 327 16.74 -0.73 -22.79
CA GLU A 327 17.83 -1.67 -23.11
C GLU A 327 19.19 -1.13 -22.66
N ARG A 328 19.50 0.13 -22.97
CA ARG A 328 20.72 0.79 -22.50
C ARG A 328 20.84 0.75 -20.97
N GLN A 329 19.76 1.08 -20.27
CA GLN A 329 19.75 1.06 -18.79
C GLN A 329 19.89 -0.35 -18.23
N VAL A 330 19.36 -1.38 -18.91
CA VAL A 330 19.59 -2.78 -18.54
C VAL A 330 21.08 -3.12 -18.64
N GLN A 331 21.79 -2.68 -19.69
CA GLN A 331 23.24 -2.91 -19.79
C GLN A 331 24.02 -2.20 -18.69
N GLU A 332 23.65 -0.97 -18.32
CA GLU A 332 24.26 -0.27 -17.18
C GLU A 332 24.04 -1.02 -15.86
N VAL A 333 22.83 -1.54 -15.63
CA VAL A 333 22.50 -2.35 -14.45
C VAL A 333 23.31 -3.65 -14.45
N ARG A 334 23.41 -4.36 -15.57
CA ARG A 334 24.24 -5.57 -15.70
C ARG A 334 25.69 -5.30 -15.34
N GLN A 335 26.27 -4.24 -15.89
CA GLN A 335 27.65 -3.86 -15.62
C GLN A 335 27.86 -3.56 -14.13
N GLU A 336 26.95 -2.82 -13.50
CA GLU A 336 27.02 -2.50 -12.07
C GLU A 336 26.89 -3.77 -11.19
N LEU A 337 26.05 -4.73 -11.58
CA LEU A 337 25.91 -6.02 -10.87
C LEU A 337 27.17 -6.87 -10.98
N LEU A 338 27.79 -6.92 -12.16
CA LEU A 338 29.05 -7.62 -12.37
C LEU A 338 30.18 -6.97 -11.53
N GLU A 339 30.29 -5.65 -11.56
CA GLU A 339 31.34 -4.91 -10.84
C GLU A 339 31.20 -4.99 -9.31
N ARG A 340 29.98 -4.82 -8.79
CA ARG A 340 29.75 -4.75 -7.33
C ARG A 340 29.55 -6.10 -6.67
N HIS A 341 28.98 -7.06 -7.40
CA HIS A 341 28.54 -8.33 -6.83
C HIS A 341 29.15 -9.55 -7.52
N GLY A 342 29.90 -9.37 -8.61
CA GLY A 342 30.42 -10.50 -9.40
C GLY A 342 29.28 -11.30 -10.06
N LEU A 343 28.12 -10.68 -10.26
CA LEU A 343 26.95 -11.32 -10.85
C LEU A 343 26.89 -11.00 -12.35
N ASP A 344 27.12 -12.03 -13.17
CA ASP A 344 26.87 -11.97 -14.60
C ASP A 344 25.40 -12.36 -14.87
N VAL A 345 24.58 -11.37 -15.25
CA VAL A 345 23.12 -11.50 -15.30
C VAL A 345 22.61 -11.37 -16.72
N GLU A 346 22.26 -12.50 -17.34
CA GLU A 346 21.73 -12.53 -18.71
C GLU A 346 20.21 -12.38 -18.76
N LEU A 347 19.48 -12.89 -17.77
CA LEU A 347 18.03 -12.95 -17.84
C LEU A 347 17.37 -11.61 -17.51
N VAL A 348 16.37 -11.26 -18.32
CA VAL A 348 15.55 -10.06 -18.15
C VAL A 348 14.09 -10.46 -18.21
N ILE A 349 13.29 -9.98 -17.26
CA ILE A 349 11.84 -10.12 -17.26
C ILE A 349 11.17 -8.76 -17.28
N LEU A 350 10.26 -8.56 -18.23
CA LEU A 350 9.53 -7.32 -18.42
C LEU A 350 8.06 -7.48 -17.99
N SER A 351 7.55 -6.46 -17.32
CA SER A 351 6.14 -6.24 -17.04
C SER A 351 5.73 -4.88 -17.57
N SER A 352 4.61 -4.80 -18.28
CA SER A 352 4.10 -3.58 -18.90
C SER A 352 2.58 -3.64 -19.00
N ASP A 353 1.94 -2.47 -19.02
CA ASP A 353 0.52 -2.30 -19.34
C ASP A 353 0.28 -1.91 -20.80
N GLU A 354 1.26 -2.16 -21.67
CA GLU A 354 1.17 -1.96 -23.12
C GLU A 354 0.38 -3.10 -23.79
N GLU A 355 -0.48 -2.74 -24.75
CA GLU A 355 -1.33 -3.66 -25.49
C GLU A 355 -0.88 -3.82 -26.96
N ASP A 356 -0.02 -2.92 -27.48
CA ASP A 356 0.48 -2.99 -28.86
C ASP A 356 1.31 -4.27 -29.11
N PRO A 357 0.86 -5.17 -30.02
CA PRO A 357 1.62 -6.37 -30.36
C PRO A 357 3.03 -6.09 -30.89
N THR A 358 3.22 -4.96 -31.57
CA THR A 358 4.51 -4.56 -32.14
C THR A 358 5.55 -4.34 -31.04
N PHE A 359 5.15 -3.67 -29.95
CA PHE A 359 6.00 -3.50 -28.77
C PHE A 359 6.43 -4.85 -28.19
N TRP A 360 5.49 -5.80 -28.06
CA TRP A 360 5.80 -7.13 -27.53
C TRP A 360 6.70 -7.95 -28.46
N ASP A 361 6.62 -7.75 -29.77
CA ASP A 361 7.53 -8.37 -30.73
C ASP A 361 8.94 -7.78 -30.63
N GLU A 362 9.08 -6.47 -30.39
CA GLU A 362 10.37 -5.84 -30.09
C GLU A 362 10.98 -6.38 -28.78
N VAL A 363 10.17 -6.53 -27.73
CA VAL A 363 10.61 -7.14 -26.45
C VAL A 363 11.12 -8.57 -26.67
N LYS A 364 10.43 -9.38 -27.47
CA LYS A 364 10.90 -10.73 -27.82
C LYS A 364 12.20 -10.70 -28.63
N ALA A 365 12.36 -9.74 -29.53
CA ALA A 365 13.57 -9.58 -30.34
C ALA A 365 14.81 -9.26 -29.48
N LEU A 366 14.63 -8.59 -28.35
CA LEU A 366 15.68 -8.37 -27.34
C LEU A 366 16.01 -9.63 -26.50
N GLY A 367 15.27 -10.73 -26.67
CA GLY A 367 15.40 -11.93 -25.86
C GLY A 367 14.87 -11.79 -24.44
N TRP A 368 14.09 -10.74 -24.15
CA TRP A 368 13.51 -10.53 -22.84
C TRP A 368 12.28 -11.41 -22.65
N SER A 369 12.11 -11.92 -21.43
CA SER A 369 10.94 -12.69 -21.04
C SER A 369 9.85 -11.76 -20.51
N PHE A 370 8.60 -12.18 -20.56
CA PHE A 370 7.48 -11.48 -19.91
C PHE A 370 6.42 -12.49 -19.50
N ILE A 371 5.49 -12.07 -18.65
CA ILE A 371 4.36 -12.89 -18.26
C ILE A 371 3.16 -12.53 -19.11
N ASP A 372 2.70 -13.50 -19.90
CA ASP A 372 1.40 -13.41 -20.55
C ASP A 372 0.32 -13.83 -19.55
N HIS A 373 -0.21 -12.84 -18.82
CA HIS A 373 -1.22 -13.08 -17.80
C HIS A 373 -2.53 -13.63 -18.36
N GLU A 374 -2.83 -13.36 -19.63
CA GLU A 374 -4.03 -13.82 -20.34
C GLU A 374 -3.89 -15.30 -20.72
N ALA A 375 -2.77 -15.68 -21.35
CA ALA A 375 -2.47 -17.08 -21.61
C ALA A 375 -2.39 -17.92 -20.32
N GLU A 376 -1.92 -17.31 -19.24
CA GLU A 376 -1.90 -17.92 -17.90
C GLU A 376 -3.26 -17.90 -17.18
N GLN A 377 -4.28 -17.24 -17.73
CA GLN A 377 -5.62 -17.06 -17.12
C GLN A 377 -5.52 -16.58 -15.67
N THR A 378 -4.60 -15.65 -15.41
CA THR A 378 -4.27 -15.22 -14.04
C THR A 378 -5.49 -14.62 -13.35
N ARG A 379 -6.23 -13.78 -14.07
CA ARG A 379 -7.49 -13.18 -13.63
C ARG A 379 -8.51 -14.24 -13.25
N GLY A 380 -8.77 -15.21 -14.13
CA GLY A 380 -9.73 -16.28 -13.85
C GLY A 380 -9.33 -17.20 -12.69
N LYS A 381 -8.02 -17.41 -12.48
CA LYS A 381 -7.53 -18.30 -11.41
C LYS A 381 -7.49 -17.64 -10.04
N TYR A 382 -7.17 -16.35 -9.99
CA TYR A 382 -6.84 -15.68 -8.73
C TYR A 382 -7.59 -14.36 -8.47
N GLY A 383 -8.21 -13.77 -9.48
CA GLY A 383 -8.80 -12.42 -9.46
C GLY A 383 -7.87 -11.38 -10.10
N GLU A 384 -8.43 -10.26 -10.57
CA GLU A 384 -7.70 -9.22 -11.32
C GLU A 384 -6.48 -8.65 -10.61
N TRP A 385 -6.58 -8.44 -9.30
CA TRP A 385 -5.48 -7.90 -8.51
C TRP A 385 -4.19 -8.72 -8.57
N TRP A 386 -4.29 -10.01 -8.86
CA TRP A 386 -3.14 -10.89 -8.79
C TRP A 386 -2.18 -10.73 -9.94
N SER A 387 -2.58 -10.17 -11.09
CA SER A 387 -1.63 -9.86 -12.17
C SER A 387 -0.57 -8.88 -11.66
N ILE A 388 -0.99 -7.69 -11.21
CA ILE A 388 -0.06 -6.69 -10.67
C ILE A 388 0.62 -7.14 -9.37
N ALA A 389 -0.06 -7.85 -8.47
CA ALA A 389 0.55 -8.33 -7.24
C ALA A 389 1.67 -9.37 -7.48
N ILE A 390 1.53 -10.18 -8.53
CA ILE A 390 2.57 -11.12 -8.97
C ILE A 390 3.74 -10.35 -9.57
N ASP A 391 3.48 -9.40 -10.46
CA ASP A 391 4.52 -8.61 -11.13
C ASP A 391 5.38 -7.83 -10.13
N VAL A 392 4.77 -7.09 -9.20
CA VAL A 392 5.55 -6.35 -8.19
C VAL A 392 6.35 -7.27 -7.27
N ALA A 393 5.85 -8.48 -7.01
CA ALA A 393 6.58 -9.47 -6.23
C ALA A 393 7.76 -10.06 -7.03
N ILE A 394 7.63 -10.25 -8.34
CA ILE A 394 8.75 -10.63 -9.21
C ILE A 394 9.77 -9.50 -9.27
N GLN A 395 9.33 -8.28 -9.58
CA GLN A 395 10.21 -7.12 -9.67
C GLN A 395 11.03 -6.92 -8.40
N ALA A 396 10.40 -7.04 -7.22
CA ALA A 396 11.08 -6.89 -5.93
C ALA A 396 12.08 -8.01 -5.58
N ASN A 397 11.98 -9.18 -6.22
CA ASN A 397 12.90 -10.29 -6.03
C ASN A 397 14.02 -10.34 -7.08
N ALA A 398 14.11 -9.34 -7.96
CA ALA A 398 15.16 -9.25 -8.97
C ALA A 398 16.48 -8.73 -8.38
N ASP A 399 17.61 -9.11 -9.00
CA ASP A 399 18.94 -8.63 -8.60
C ASP A 399 19.21 -7.22 -9.12
N GLY A 400 18.58 -6.83 -10.23
CA GLY A 400 18.60 -5.46 -10.75
C GLY A 400 17.23 -5.03 -11.24
N PHE A 401 17.04 -3.72 -11.39
CA PHE A 401 15.75 -3.15 -11.81
C PHE A 401 15.88 -1.95 -12.74
N VAL A 402 15.05 -1.89 -13.77
CA VAL A 402 14.87 -0.70 -14.62
C VAL A 402 13.38 -0.37 -14.69
N GLY A 403 13.00 0.87 -14.37
CA GLY A 403 11.60 1.29 -14.36
C GLY A 403 11.34 2.56 -15.15
N THR A 404 10.08 2.83 -15.50
CA THR A 404 9.62 4.14 -15.98
C THR A 404 9.57 5.16 -14.84
N ASP A 405 10.11 6.35 -15.06
CA ASP A 405 10.03 7.48 -14.14
C ASP A 405 8.58 7.93 -13.90
N GLN A 406 8.29 8.50 -12.74
CA GLN A 406 6.94 8.88 -12.26
C GLN A 406 5.93 7.74 -12.04
N SER A 407 6.22 6.51 -12.47
CA SER A 407 5.37 5.37 -12.10
C SER A 407 5.61 4.94 -10.65
N THR A 408 4.56 4.98 -9.83
CA THR A 408 4.62 4.49 -8.43
C THR A 408 4.97 3.00 -8.37
N VAL A 409 4.61 2.21 -9.39
CA VAL A 409 5.03 0.79 -9.51
C VAL A 409 6.55 0.70 -9.62
N SER A 410 7.14 1.41 -10.59
CA SER A 410 8.58 1.47 -10.77
C SER A 410 9.30 1.92 -9.49
N LEU A 411 8.80 2.99 -8.87
CA LEU A 411 9.38 3.58 -7.66
C LEU A 411 9.47 2.58 -6.52
N VAL A 412 8.36 1.89 -6.20
CA VAL A 412 8.32 0.92 -5.10
C VAL A 412 9.23 -0.27 -5.41
N SER A 413 9.19 -0.78 -6.64
CA SER A 413 9.99 -1.94 -7.03
C SER A 413 11.49 -1.66 -7.03
N ALA A 414 11.93 -0.52 -7.57
CA ALA A 414 13.32 -0.09 -7.51
C ALA A 414 13.81 -0.02 -6.05
N ARG A 415 13.02 0.58 -5.16
CA ARG A 415 13.42 0.66 -3.75
C ARG A 415 13.53 -0.71 -3.07
N ARG A 416 12.62 -1.66 -3.38
CA ARG A 416 12.72 -3.02 -2.86
C ARG A 416 14.00 -3.69 -3.35
N VAL A 417 14.30 -3.64 -4.65
CA VAL A 417 15.53 -4.22 -5.20
C VAL A 417 16.79 -3.59 -4.57
N ALA A 418 16.86 -2.26 -4.51
CA ALA A 418 17.99 -1.56 -3.94
C ALA A 418 18.23 -1.87 -2.46
N GLN A 419 17.17 -2.12 -1.68
CA GLN A 419 17.32 -2.30 -0.23
C GLN A 419 17.31 -3.75 0.24
N TRP A 420 16.50 -4.60 -0.39
CA TRP A 420 16.39 -6.01 -0.03
C TRP A 420 17.52 -6.81 -0.64
N ASN A 421 17.88 -6.50 -1.89
CA ASN A 421 18.84 -7.29 -2.66
C ASN A 421 20.16 -6.55 -2.83
N ARG A 422 20.24 -5.28 -2.39
CA ARG A 422 21.37 -4.37 -2.68
C ARG A 422 21.62 -4.22 -4.18
N GLY A 423 20.57 -4.39 -4.97
CA GLY A 423 20.63 -4.43 -6.42
C GLY A 423 20.81 -3.06 -7.07
N ALA A 424 21.34 -3.06 -8.29
CA ALA A 424 21.47 -1.87 -9.11
C ALA A 424 20.11 -1.49 -9.72
N THR A 425 19.77 -0.20 -9.70
CA THR A 425 18.48 0.29 -10.20
C THR A 425 18.62 1.52 -11.09
N ARG A 426 17.75 1.66 -12.10
CA ARG A 426 17.67 2.82 -12.99
C ARG A 426 16.22 3.21 -13.28
N MET A 427 15.98 4.50 -13.52
CA MET A 427 14.70 5.03 -13.97
C MET A 427 14.86 5.68 -15.35
N VAL A 428 13.96 5.35 -16.26
CA VAL A 428 13.89 5.91 -17.60
C VAL A 428 12.88 7.05 -17.62
N LYS A 429 13.37 8.26 -17.90
CA LYS A 429 12.51 9.42 -18.16
C LYS A 429 11.88 9.32 -19.53
N TRP A 430 10.65 9.81 -19.64
CA TRP A 430 9.85 9.90 -20.86
C TRP A 430 9.40 11.34 -21.05
#